data_AF-A0A6J4JQ50-F1
#
_entry.id   AF-A0A6J4JQ50-F1
#
_cell.length_a   1.000
_cell.length_b   1.000
_cell.length_c   1.000
_cell.angle_alpha   90.00
_cell.angle_beta   90.00
_cell.angle_gamma   90.00
#
_symmetry.space_group_name_H-M   'P 1'
#
loop_
_entity.id
_entity.type
_entity.pdbx_description
1 polymer ?
#
loop_
_entity_poly.entity_id
_entity_poly.type
_entity_poly.pdbx_seq_one_letter_code
_entity_poly.pdbx_strand_id
1 'polypeptide(L)'
;MINYLNPSTKMLFDFEAFSPETIDLSRDSVNQAVELSANILNEQQQWRTYLNALALSAFEQWLGFRATELTINRENCTILKPEMANAIDAVGNLQVDKFKLCLIATGSLT
;
A
#
# COMPACT_ATOMS: atom_id res chain seq x y z
N MET A 1 30.73 4.24 47.18
CA MET A 1 30.28 3.06 46.42
C MET A 1 29.68 3.55 45.12
N ILE A 2 30.36 3.32 44.01
CA ILE A 2 29.93 3.76 42.68
C ILE A 2 29.25 2.55 42.04
N ASN A 3 27.95 2.60 41.84
CA ASN A 3 27.22 1.53 41.14
C ASN A 3 27.59 1.61 39.66
N TYR A 4 28.39 0.66 39.21
CA TYR A 4 28.64 0.43 37.79
C TYR A 4 27.35 -0.11 37.16
N LEU A 5 26.64 0.73 36.39
CA LEU A 5 25.62 0.23 35.47
C LEU A 5 26.30 -0.66 34.43
N ASN A 6 25.81 -1.89 34.32
CA ASN A 6 26.28 -2.89 33.38
C ASN A 6 26.07 -2.39 31.93
N PRO A 7 27.12 -2.24 31.11
CA PRO A 7 27.01 -1.66 29.76
C PRO A 7 26.20 -2.54 28.79
N SER A 8 25.97 -3.80 29.14
CA SER A 8 25.25 -4.78 28.32
C SER A 8 23.72 -4.57 28.26
N THR A 9 23.14 -3.72 29.11
CA THR A 9 21.71 -3.37 29.05
C THR A 9 21.41 -2.25 28.03
N LYS A 10 22.44 -1.52 27.58
CA LYS A 10 22.29 -0.40 26.65
C LYS A 10 22.22 -0.81 25.17
N MET A 11 22.28 -2.12 24.91
CA MET A 11 22.22 -2.72 23.56
C MET A 11 20.86 -3.40 23.30
N LEU A 12 19.83 -3.06 24.08
CA LEU A 12 18.49 -3.59 23.93
C LEU A 12 17.73 -2.75 22.88
N PHE A 13 18.03 -2.99 21.60
CA PHE A 13 17.22 -2.59 20.45
C PHE A 13 16.64 -1.16 20.53
N ASP A 14 17.46 -0.14 20.29
CA ASP A 14 16.97 1.12 19.71
C ASP A 14 16.53 0.81 18.26
N PHE A 15 15.42 0.09 18.12
CA PHE A 15 14.71 -0.03 16.85
C PHE A 15 13.94 1.29 16.69
N GLU A 16 14.68 2.36 16.35
CA GLU A 16 14.05 3.58 15.87
C GLU A 16 13.22 3.18 14.65
N ALA A 17 11.90 3.16 14.82
CA ALA A 17 10.99 2.92 13.72
C ALA A 17 11.25 4.03 12.69
N PHE A 18 11.70 3.64 11.49
CA PHE A 18 11.83 4.60 10.40
C PHE A 18 10.49 5.33 10.24
N SER A 19 10.56 6.66 10.11
CA SER A 19 9.37 7.43 9.78
C SER A 19 8.78 6.88 8.48
N PRO A 20 7.46 6.67 8.42
CA PRO A 20 6.83 6.16 7.21
C PRO A 20 7.13 7.09 6.04
N GLU A 21 7.60 6.51 4.94
CA GLU A 21 7.82 7.23 3.70
C GLU A 21 6.47 7.65 3.12
N THR A 22 6.39 8.89 2.63
CA THR A 22 5.17 9.45 2.04
C THR A 22 5.36 9.59 0.53
N ILE A 23 4.33 9.21 -0.22
CA ILE A 23 4.29 9.37 -1.68
C ILE A 23 3.23 10.40 -2.02
N ASP A 24 3.65 11.47 -2.68
CA ASP A 24 2.73 12.48 -3.21
C ASP A 24 2.06 11.96 -4.48
N LEU A 25 0.76 11.71 -4.41
CA LEU A 25 -0.02 11.27 -5.56
C LEU A 25 -0.33 12.41 -6.52
N SER A 26 -0.21 12.14 -7.82
CA SER A 26 -0.61 13.09 -8.85
C SER A 26 -2.14 13.19 -8.94
N ARG A 27 -2.64 14.28 -9.54
CA ARG A 27 -4.06 14.42 -9.85
C ARG A 27 -4.59 13.30 -10.72
N ASP A 28 -3.76 12.80 -11.65
CA ASP A 28 -4.16 11.70 -12.54
C ASP A 28 -4.36 10.39 -11.77
N SER A 29 -3.50 10.08 -10.79
CA SER A 29 -3.68 8.92 -9.90
C SER A 29 -4.96 9.03 -9.08
N VAL A 30 -5.27 10.23 -8.57
CA VAL A 30 -6.53 10.46 -7.83
C VAL A 30 -7.74 10.31 -8.73
N ASN A 31 -7.70 10.88 -9.94
CA ASN A 31 -8.78 10.76 -10.92
C ASN A 31 -9.01 9.30 -11.33
N GLN A 32 -7.94 8.52 -11.55
CA GLN A 32 -8.05 7.10 -11.83
C GLN A 32 -8.71 6.32 -10.68
N ALA A 33 -8.39 6.66 -9.42
CA ALA A 33 -9.05 6.06 -8.26
C ALA A 33 -10.55 6.39 -8.22
N VAL A 34 -10.93 7.63 -8.57
CA VAL A 34 -12.33 8.02 -8.71
C VAL A 34 -13.02 7.19 -9.79
N GLU A 35 -12.45 7.09 -10.99
CA GLU A 35 -13.00 6.33 -12.11
C GLU A 35 -13.23 4.85 -11.76
N LEU A 36 -12.26 4.21 -11.10
CA LEU A 36 -12.35 2.81 -10.66
C LEU A 36 -13.46 2.59 -9.63
N SER A 37 -13.69 3.58 -8.76
CA SER A 37 -14.73 3.51 -7.72
C SER A 37 -16.13 3.93 -8.19
N ALA A 38 -16.24 4.67 -9.29
CA ALA A 38 -17.47 5.35 -9.70
C ALA A 38 -18.65 4.41 -9.99
N ASN A 39 -18.38 3.21 -10.51
CA ASN A 39 -19.40 2.23 -10.91
C ASN A 39 -19.88 1.33 -9.76
N ILE A 40 -19.40 1.54 -8.53
CA ILE A 40 -19.77 0.75 -7.37
C ILE A 40 -20.95 1.39 -6.66
N LEU A 41 -22.08 0.67 -6.62
CA LEU A 41 -23.34 1.17 -6.05
C LEU A 41 -23.33 1.26 -4.52
N ASN A 42 -22.58 0.38 -3.85
CA ASN A 42 -22.49 0.38 -2.40
C ASN A 42 -21.42 1.41 -1.96
N GLU A 43 -21.83 2.41 -1.20
CA GLU A 43 -20.94 3.50 -0.76
C GLU A 43 -19.70 3.02 0.01
N GLN A 44 -19.87 2.01 0.89
CA GLN A 44 -18.75 1.47 1.66
C GLN A 44 -17.74 0.78 0.75
N GLN A 45 -18.21 0.03 -0.24
CA GLN A 45 -17.36 -0.63 -1.24
C GLN A 45 -16.74 0.39 -2.20
N GLN A 46 -17.47 1.43 -2.59
CA GLN A 46 -16.96 2.53 -3.40
C GLN A 46 -15.77 3.20 -2.68
N TRP A 47 -15.95 3.55 -1.40
CA TRP A 47 -14.89 4.14 -0.59
C TRP A 47 -13.68 3.22 -0.45
N ARG A 48 -13.89 1.92 -0.22
CA ARG A 48 -12.80 0.94 -0.13
C ARG A 48 -12.04 0.79 -1.43
N THR A 49 -12.74 0.69 -2.56
CA THR A 49 -12.11 0.61 -3.89
C THR A 49 -11.32 1.86 -4.20
N TYR A 50 -11.85 3.03 -3.85
CA TYR A 50 -11.13 4.29 -3.97
C TYR A 50 -9.81 4.26 -3.17
N LEU A 51 -9.85 3.89 -1.88
CA LEU A 51 -8.65 3.78 -1.04
C LEU A 51 -7.65 2.75 -1.56
N ASN A 52 -8.13 1.59 -2.01
CA ASN A 52 -7.28 0.55 -2.61
C ASN A 52 -6.62 1.03 -3.91
N ALA A 53 -7.32 1.81 -4.73
CA ALA A 53 -6.77 2.38 -5.97
C ALA A 53 -5.70 3.43 -5.69
N LEU A 54 -5.89 4.27 -4.66
CA LEU A 54 -4.87 5.20 -4.20
C LEU A 54 -3.63 4.45 -3.67
N ALA A 55 -3.83 3.42 -2.85
CA ALA A 55 -2.73 2.63 -2.29
C ALA A 55 -1.93 1.91 -3.39
N LEU A 56 -2.60 1.34 -4.39
CA LEU A 56 -1.95 0.77 -5.56
C LEU A 56 -1.10 1.82 -6.29
N SER A 57 -1.69 2.98 -6.60
CA SER A 57 -0.99 4.05 -7.31
C SER A 57 0.25 4.53 -6.54
N ALA A 58 0.14 4.68 -5.21
CA ALA A 58 1.25 5.09 -4.35
C ALA A 58 2.35 4.04 -4.31
N PHE A 59 1.96 2.76 -4.19
CA PHE A 59 2.89 1.63 -4.19
C PHE A 59 3.69 1.56 -5.49
N GLU A 60 3.04 1.78 -6.63
CA GLU A 60 3.69 1.69 -7.93
C GLU A 60 4.69 2.82 -8.17
N GLN A 61 4.35 4.03 -7.74
CA GLN A 61 5.28 5.16 -7.75
C GLN A 61 6.47 4.89 -6.82
N TRP A 62 6.20 4.46 -5.58
CA TRP A 62 7.23 4.09 -4.61
C TRP A 62 8.19 3.02 -5.16
N LEU A 63 7.64 1.95 -5.75
CA LEU A 63 8.44 0.89 -6.32
C LEU A 63 9.27 1.39 -7.51
N GLY A 64 8.68 2.23 -8.36
CA GLY A 64 9.37 2.86 -9.49
C GLY A 64 10.56 3.73 -9.05
N PHE A 65 10.52 4.35 -7.88
CA PHE A 65 11.67 5.10 -7.34
C PHE A 65 12.76 4.20 -6.73
N ARG A 66 12.38 3.05 -6.18
CA ARG A 66 13.29 2.17 -5.42
C ARG A 66 13.94 1.08 -6.26
N ALA A 67 13.24 0.56 -7.26
CA ALA A 67 13.63 -0.61 -8.02
C ALA A 67 13.06 -0.54 -9.45
N THR A 68 13.68 0.32 -10.27
CA THR A 68 13.29 0.58 -11.67
C THR A 68 13.32 -0.65 -12.57
N GLU A 69 14.04 -1.69 -12.18
CA GLU A 69 14.17 -2.95 -12.89
C GLU A 69 12.97 -3.88 -12.73
N LEU A 70 12.14 -3.67 -11.69
CA LEU A 70 10.99 -4.51 -11.42
C LEU A 70 9.81 -4.08 -12.31
N THR A 71 9.18 -5.06 -12.96
CA THR A 71 8.01 -4.80 -13.81
C THR A 71 6.73 -5.09 -13.05
N ILE A 72 5.79 -4.14 -13.08
CA ILE A 72 4.46 -4.27 -12.48
C ILE A 72 3.44 -4.65 -13.56
N ASN A 73 2.70 -5.73 -13.35
CA ASN A 73 1.58 -6.14 -14.20
C ASN A 73 0.27 -6.14 -13.37
N ARG A 74 -0.71 -5.35 -13.84
CA ARG A 74 -2.03 -5.18 -13.23
C ARG A 74 -3.15 -6.00 -13.87
N GLU A 75 -2.91 -6.71 -14.98
CA GLU A 75 -3.94 -7.37 -15.80
C GLU A 75 -4.85 -8.31 -14.99
N ASN A 76 -4.27 -8.99 -14.00
CA ASN A 76 -4.99 -9.92 -13.15
C ASN A 76 -5.40 -9.34 -11.79
N CYS A 77 -5.16 -8.05 -11.57
CA CYS A 77 -5.38 -7.39 -10.31
C CYS A 77 -6.88 -7.32 -10.01
N THR A 78 -7.26 -7.65 -8.77
CA THR A 78 -8.67 -7.73 -8.36
C THR A 78 -9.39 -6.39 -8.49
N ILE A 79 -8.67 -5.28 -8.36
CA ILE A 79 -9.22 -3.93 -8.45
C ILE A 79 -9.74 -3.58 -9.85
N LEU A 80 -9.21 -4.22 -10.90
CA LEU A 80 -9.65 -4.04 -12.29
C LEU A 80 -10.79 -4.99 -12.68
N LYS A 81 -11.20 -5.88 -11.77
CA LYS A 81 -12.21 -6.91 -12.01
C LYS A 81 -13.44 -6.61 -11.13
N PRO A 82 -14.50 -6.00 -11.68
CA PRO A 82 -15.70 -5.65 -10.91
C PRO A 82 -16.34 -6.86 -10.21
N GLU A 83 -16.25 -8.04 -10.83
CA GLU A 83 -16.73 -9.31 -10.28
C GLU A 83 -16.02 -9.74 -8.97
N MET A 84 -14.78 -9.28 -8.75
CA MET A 84 -13.99 -9.58 -7.56
C MET A 84 -14.02 -8.47 -6.50
N ALA A 85 -14.58 -7.30 -6.82
CA ALA A 85 -14.64 -6.13 -5.93
C ALA A 85 -15.36 -6.41 -4.60
N ASN A 86 -16.22 -7.43 -4.56
CA ASN A 86 -16.97 -7.83 -3.36
C ASN A 86 -16.28 -8.90 -2.51
N ALA A 87 -15.25 -9.58 -3.04
CA ALA A 87 -14.70 -10.79 -2.42
C ALA A 87 -13.51 -10.51 -1.51
N ILE A 88 -12.72 -9.47 -1.81
CA ILE A 88 -11.46 -9.18 -1.10
C ILE A 88 -11.34 -7.67 -0.90
N ASP A 89 -11.25 -7.25 0.37
CA ASP A 89 -10.98 -5.87 0.77
C ASP A 89 -9.48 -5.50 0.60
N ALA A 90 -8.88 -5.84 -0.54
CA ALA A 90 -7.47 -5.64 -0.83
C ALA A 90 -7.19 -5.62 -2.35
N VAL A 91 -6.04 -5.06 -2.71
CA VAL A 91 -5.50 -5.12 -4.07
C VAL A 91 -4.79 -6.46 -4.24
N GLY A 92 -5.53 -7.49 -4.65
CA GLY A 92 -5.02 -8.83 -4.83
C GLY A 92 -4.47 -9.08 -6.23
N ASN A 93 -3.69 -10.15 -6.37
CA ASN A 93 -3.13 -10.62 -7.65
C ASN A 93 -2.32 -9.57 -8.42
N LEU A 94 -1.75 -8.58 -7.72
CA LEU A 94 -0.77 -7.67 -8.31
C LEU A 94 0.50 -8.46 -8.60
N GLN A 95 0.97 -8.47 -9.84
CA GLN A 95 2.18 -9.19 -10.21
C GLN A 95 3.34 -8.20 -10.28
N VAL A 96 4.40 -8.48 -9.52
CA VAL A 96 5.69 -7.77 -9.60
C VAL A 96 6.74 -8.81 -9.99
N ASP A 97 7.18 -8.75 -11.25
CA ASP A 97 7.97 -9.79 -11.92
C ASP A 97 7.40 -11.19 -11.72
N LYS A 98 8.00 -11.99 -10.83
CA LYS A 98 7.61 -13.39 -10.55
C LYS A 98 6.79 -13.52 -9.27
N PHE A 99 6.60 -12.43 -8.52
CA PHE A 99 5.89 -12.41 -7.25
C PHE A 99 4.45 -11.94 -7.41
N LYS A 100 3.54 -12.58 -6.67
CA LYS A 100 2.17 -12.12 -6.50
C LYS A 100 2.07 -11.41 -5.16
N LEU A 101 1.61 -10.17 -5.19
CA LEU A 101 1.42 -9.33 -4.02
C LEU A 101 -0.08 -9.11 -3.77
N CYS A 102 -0.40 -8.92 -2.49
CA CYS A 102 -1.70 -8.49 -2.02
C CYS A 102 -1.47 -7.22 -1.20
N LEU A 103 -1.93 -6.07 -1.68
CA LEU A 103 -1.80 -4.80 -0.95
C LEU A 103 -3.05 -4.57 -0.11
N ILE A 104 -2.85 -4.34 1.19
CA ILE A 104 -3.93 -4.02 2.12
C ILE A 104 -3.79 -2.54 2.46
N ALA A 105 -4.73 -1.72 1.98
CA ALA A 105 -4.78 -0.32 2.35
C ALA A 105 -5.22 -0.20 3.82
N THR A 106 -4.34 0.29 4.67
CA THR A 106 -4.65 0.61 6.07
C THR A 106 -4.70 2.12 6.24
N GLY A 107 -5.77 2.60 6.86
CA GLY A 107 -5.86 3.99 7.31
C GLY A 107 -5.57 4.06 8.79
N SER A 108 -4.84 5.09 9.21
CA SER A 108 -4.80 5.50 10.61
C SER A 108 -5.26 6.95 10.67
N LEU A 109 -6.30 7.21 11.47
CA LEU A 109 -6.64 8.57 11.91
C LEU A 109 -5.79 8.81 13.17
N THR A 110 -4.57 9.28 12.98
CA THR A 110 -3.75 9.81 14.10
C THR A 110 -4.01 11.29 14.27
#